data_AF-A0A844E0M8-F1
#
_entry.id   AF-A0A844E0M8-F1
#
_cell.length_a   1.000
_cell.length_b   1.000
_cell.length_c   1.000
_cell.angle_alpha   90.00
_cell.angle_beta   90.00
_cell.angle_gamma   90.00
#
_symmetry.space_group_name_H-M   'P 1'
#
loop_
_entity.id
_entity.type
_entity.pdbx_description
1 polymer ?
#
loop_
_entity_poly.entity_id
_entity_poly.type
_entity_poly.pdbx_seq_one_letter_code
_entity_poly.pdbx_strand_id
1 'polypeptide(L)'
;MDLEIRYENGSMTVHLEEFLNIRSIAKVRKLLKLIRSSFTPECEQQIKEFVQDWIEQFEQKQLETERYITGYEQKVSYCQKQLRDALYTRDSYKKSTPLHKSEGWDRWNEEVKRCRKELAEVKTLLRSYQSQYNSNIRNKDFYKKVLENIT
;
A
#
# COMPACT_ATOMS: atom_id res chain seq x y z
N MET A 1 -4.95 7.73 15.76
CA MET A 1 -5.70 7.90 17.02
C MET A 1 -4.79 7.46 18.15
N ASP A 2 -4.77 8.24 19.23
CA ASP A 2 -3.90 7.99 20.37
C ASP A 2 -4.75 7.56 21.57
N LEU A 3 -4.29 6.54 22.29
CA LEU A 3 -4.89 6.10 23.54
C LEU A 3 -4.10 6.66 24.71
N GLU A 4 -4.76 7.39 25.59
CA GLU A 4 -4.16 7.95 26.81
C GLU A 4 -4.50 7.06 28.00
N ILE A 5 -3.53 6.25 28.44
CA ILE A 5 -3.72 5.28 29.52
C ILE A 5 -3.15 5.83 30.82
N ARG A 6 -3.97 5.93 31.87
CA ARG A 6 -3.56 6.54 33.16
C ARG A 6 -3.43 5.51 34.28
N TYR A 7 -2.46 5.72 35.16
CA TYR A 7 -2.20 4.93 36.36
C TYR A 7 -1.93 5.83 37.56
N GLU A 8 -1.74 5.22 38.74
CA GLU A 8 -1.46 5.91 40.00
C GLU A 8 -0.28 6.87 39.92
N ASN A 9 0.78 6.50 39.21
CA ASN A 9 2.04 7.25 39.18
C ASN A 9 2.40 7.79 37.78
N GLY A 10 1.45 7.92 36.85
CA GLY A 10 1.71 8.52 35.53
C GLY A 10 0.74 8.11 34.43
N SER A 11 1.10 8.40 33.18
CA SER A 11 0.33 8.04 31.98
C SER A 11 1.21 7.50 30.86
N MET A 12 0.59 6.79 29.92
CA MET A 12 1.20 6.25 28.71
C MET A 12 0.32 6.57 27.52
N THR A 13 0.90 7.15 26.47
CA THR A 13 0.25 7.35 25.17
C THR A 13 0.58 6.19 24.24
N VAL A 14 -0.43 5.62 23.58
CA VAL A 14 -0.26 4.59 22.55
C VAL A 14 -0.85 5.07 21.23
N HIS A 15 0.00 5.24 20.21
CA HIS A 15 -0.44 5.48 18.83
C HIS A 15 -1.07 4.21 18.27
N LEU A 16 -2.40 4.10 18.33
CA LEU A 16 -3.10 2.83 18.15
C LEU A 16 -2.88 2.23 16.76
N GLU A 17 -2.92 3.05 15.72
CA GLU A 17 -2.77 2.59 14.34
C GLU A 17 -1.37 1.99 14.09
N GLU A 18 -0.32 2.66 14.56
CA GLU A 18 1.05 2.16 14.47
C GLU A 18 1.23 0.89 15.29
N PHE A 19 0.66 0.85 16.50
CA PHE A 19 0.70 -0.32 17.35
C PHE A 19 0.03 -1.54 16.71
N LEU A 20 -1.15 -1.35 16.11
CA LEU A 20 -1.90 -2.41 15.44
C LEU A 20 -1.24 -2.85 14.12
N ASN A 21 -0.52 -1.96 13.44
CA ASN A 21 0.27 -2.31 12.25
C ASN A 21 1.39 -3.34 12.51
N ILE A 22 1.79 -3.55 13.77
CA ILE A 22 2.71 -4.63 14.17
C ILE A 22 2.06 -6.03 13.99
N ARG A 23 0.72 -6.10 13.97
CA ARG A 23 -0.06 -7.34 13.79
C ARG A 23 0.26 -8.44 14.81
N SER A 24 0.50 -8.06 16.07
CA SER A 24 0.82 -9.02 17.14
C SER A 24 -0.30 -9.14 18.17
N ILE A 25 -1.08 -10.23 18.10
CA ILE A 25 -2.15 -10.51 19.08
C ILE A 25 -1.59 -10.64 20.51
N ALA A 26 -0.38 -11.18 20.67
CA ALA A 26 0.27 -11.25 21.98
C ALA A 26 0.49 -9.84 22.59
N LYS A 27 0.89 -8.86 21.78
CA LYS A 27 1.03 -7.46 22.23
C LYS A 27 -0.33 -6.83 22.51
N VAL A 28 -1.33 -7.09 21.67
CA VAL A 28 -2.71 -6.62 21.90
C VAL A 28 -3.26 -7.13 23.24
N ARG A 29 -3.11 -8.43 23.54
CA ARG A 29 -3.53 -8.99 24.83
C ARG A 29 -2.83 -8.33 26.02
N LYS A 30 -1.53 -8.02 25.89
CA LYS A 30 -0.78 -7.30 26.93
C LYS A 30 -1.33 -5.89 27.12
N LEU A 31 -1.59 -5.17 26.03
CA LEU A 31 -2.18 -3.83 26.06
C LEU A 31 -3.57 -3.85 26.72
N LEU A 32 -4.45 -4.76 26.30
CA LEU A 32 -5.79 -4.91 26.88
C LEU A 32 -5.74 -5.21 28.38
N LYS A 33 -4.88 -6.14 28.81
CA LYS A 33 -4.71 -6.44 30.25
C LYS A 33 -4.30 -5.20 31.04
N LEU A 34 -3.39 -4.41 30.48
CA LEU A 34 -2.89 -3.19 31.10
C LEU A 34 -3.95 -2.07 31.13
N ILE A 35 -4.76 -1.92 30.08
CA ILE A 35 -5.89 -0.98 30.02
C ILE A 35 -6.95 -1.35 31.07
N ARG A 36 -7.32 -2.63 31.18
CA ARG A 36 -8.32 -3.12 32.15
C ARG A 36 -7.91 -2.90 33.60
N SER A 37 -6.61 -2.85 33.88
CA SER A 37 -6.07 -2.53 35.22
C SER A 37 -5.74 -1.05 35.42
N SER A 38 -6.02 -0.20 34.44
CA SER A 38 -5.71 1.24 34.48
C SER A 38 -6.89 2.05 35.02
N PHE A 39 -6.70 3.36 35.18
CA PHE A 39 -7.76 4.32 35.49
C PHE A 39 -8.54 4.79 34.25
N THR A 40 -8.24 4.25 33.08
CA THR A 40 -8.88 4.57 31.80
C THR A 40 -9.29 3.28 31.07
N PRO A 41 -10.14 2.42 31.68
CA PRO A 41 -10.59 1.17 31.04
C PRO A 41 -11.39 1.41 29.75
N GLU A 42 -11.97 2.60 29.57
CA GLU A 42 -12.69 3.02 28.36
C GLU A 42 -11.81 3.00 27.09
N CYS A 43 -10.48 3.04 27.23
CA CYS A 43 -9.58 2.87 26.08
C CYS A 43 -9.77 1.52 25.36
N GLU A 44 -10.27 0.48 26.05
CA GLU A 44 -10.60 -0.80 25.42
C GLU A 44 -11.75 -0.64 24.40
N GLN A 45 -12.77 0.14 24.76
CA GLN A 45 -13.88 0.46 23.87
C GLN A 45 -13.43 1.31 22.69
N GLN A 46 -12.49 2.25 22.89
CA GLN A 46 -11.89 3.02 21.79
C GLN A 46 -11.14 2.12 20.78
N ILE A 47 -10.43 1.09 21.25
CA ILE A 47 -9.81 0.10 20.36
C ILE A 47 -10.88 -0.63 19.56
N LYS A 48 -11.97 -1.04 20.21
CA LYS A 48 -13.08 -1.74 19.57
C LYS A 48 -13.70 -0.92 18.45
N GLU A 49 -14.04 0.34 18.73
CA GLU A 49 -14.61 1.28 17.77
C GLU A 49 -13.68 1.50 16.58
N PHE A 50 -12.41 1.81 16.83
CA PHE A 50 -11.41 1.96 15.76
C PHE A 50 -11.34 0.73 14.84
N VAL A 51 -11.35 -0.46 15.42
CA VAL A 51 -11.26 -1.71 14.67
C VAL A 51 -12.56 -2.00 13.90
N GLN A 52 -13.72 -1.74 14.51
CA GLN A 52 -15.03 -1.92 13.88
C GLN A 52 -15.20 -0.96 12.70
N ASP A 53 -14.92 0.34 12.88
CA ASP A 53 -14.95 1.35 11.82
C ASP A 53 -14.05 0.97 10.64
N TRP A 54 -12.86 0.45 10.94
CA TRP A 54 -11.95 -0.01 9.90
C TRP A 54 -12.52 -1.20 9.13
N ILE A 55 -13.13 -2.17 9.82
CA ILE A 55 -13.73 -3.36 9.19
C ILE A 55 -14.96 -2.97 8.36
N GLU A 56 -15.78 -2.03 8.81
CA GLU A 56 -16.94 -1.54 8.06
C GLU A 56 -16.51 -0.91 6.73
N GLN A 57 -15.43 -0.12 6.75
CA GLN A 57 -14.88 0.50 5.54
C GLN A 57 -14.06 -0.47 4.66
N PHE A 58 -13.79 -1.69 5.12
CA PHE A 58 -12.91 -2.64 4.43
C PHE A 58 -13.38 -2.93 3.01
N GLU A 59 -14.66 -3.26 2.83
CA GLU A 59 -15.17 -3.72 1.53
C GLU A 59 -15.05 -2.62 0.47
N GLN A 60 -15.41 -1.39 0.84
CA GLN A 60 -15.26 -0.23 -0.03
C GLN A 60 -13.79 0.02 -0.39
N LYS A 61 -12.89 0.06 0.61
CA LYS A 61 -11.45 0.27 0.37
C LYS A 61 -10.85 -0.84 -0.49
N GLN A 62 -11.29 -2.08 -0.30
CA GLN A 62 -10.80 -3.22 -1.05
C GLN A 62 -11.24 -3.15 -2.52
N LEU A 63 -12.52 -2.85 -2.78
CA LEU A 63 -13.05 -2.65 -4.13
C LEU A 63 -12.38 -1.49 -4.85
N GLU A 64 -12.16 -0.37 -4.15
CA GLU A 64 -11.45 0.78 -4.72
C GLU A 64 -10.01 0.39 -5.11
N THR A 65 -9.29 -0.30 -4.23
CA THR A 65 -7.93 -0.78 -4.50
C THR A 65 -7.90 -1.73 -5.69
N GLU A 66 -8.88 -2.63 -5.80
CA GLU A 66 -9.02 -3.57 -6.92
C GLU A 66 -9.25 -2.85 -8.27
N ARG A 67 -10.06 -1.79 -8.27
CA ARG A 67 -10.26 -0.95 -9.47
C ARG A 67 -8.95 -0.29 -9.90
N TYR A 68 -8.17 0.24 -8.97
CA TYR A 68 -6.85 0.78 -9.29
C TYR A 68 -5.92 -0.29 -9.86
N ILE A 69 -5.86 -1.48 -9.25
CA ILE A 69 -5.06 -2.60 -9.76
C ILE A 69 -5.43 -2.90 -11.21
N THR A 70 -6.73 -3.09 -11.48
CA THR A 70 -7.24 -3.36 -12.83
C THR A 70 -6.85 -2.27 -13.83
N GLY A 71 -7.02 -1.00 -13.46
CA GLY A 71 -6.64 0.13 -14.30
C GLY A 71 -5.13 0.20 -14.57
N TYR A 72 -4.30 -0.09 -13.56
CA TYR A 72 -2.85 -0.12 -13.73
C TYR A 72 -2.38 -1.33 -14.54
N GLU A 73 -3.03 -2.48 -14.45
CA GLU A 73 -2.73 -3.64 -15.31
C GLU A 73 -2.99 -3.31 -16.78
N GLN A 74 -4.11 -2.66 -17.08
CA GLN A 74 -4.41 -2.16 -18.42
C GLN A 74 -3.37 -1.14 -18.89
N LYS A 75 -2.98 -0.21 -18.01
CA LYS A 75 -1.94 0.80 -18.31
C LYS A 75 -0.58 0.15 -18.56
N VAL A 76 -0.20 -0.89 -17.80
CA VAL A 76 1.03 -1.67 -18.04
C VAL A 76 0.99 -2.28 -19.43
N SER A 77 -0.12 -2.93 -19.80
CA SER A 77 -0.28 -3.53 -21.13
C SER A 77 -0.14 -2.48 -22.24
N TYR A 78 -0.78 -1.32 -22.07
CA TYR A 78 -0.65 -0.19 -22.99
C TYR A 78 0.80 0.30 -23.12
N CYS A 79 1.48 0.60 -22.01
CA CYS A 79 2.88 1.06 -22.02
C CYS A 79 3.82 0.00 -22.61
N GLN A 80 3.55 -1.29 -22.41
CA GLN A 80 4.31 -2.38 -23.04
C GLN A 80 4.15 -2.39 -24.56
N LYS A 81 2.94 -2.11 -25.06
CA LYS A 81 2.70 -1.96 -26.50
C LYS A 81 3.46 -0.75 -27.05
N GLN A 82 3.34 0.41 -26.41
CA GLN A 82 4.06 1.63 -26.82
C GLN A 82 5.58 1.41 -26.88
N LEU A 83 6.14 0.73 -25.87
CA LEU A 83 7.56 0.38 -25.88
C LEU A 83 7.93 -0.54 -27.05
N ARG A 84 7.09 -1.53 -27.36
CA ARG A 84 7.30 -2.44 -28.50
C ARG A 84 7.29 -1.69 -29.82
N ASP A 85 6.33 -0.81 -30.03
CA ASP A 85 6.18 -0.04 -31.26
C ASP A 85 7.34 0.95 -31.44
N ALA A 86 7.77 1.60 -30.34
CA ALA A 86 8.94 2.47 -30.33
C ALA A 86 10.25 1.72 -30.63
N LEU A 87 10.42 0.52 -30.06
CA LEU A 87 11.57 -0.35 -30.35
C LEU A 87 11.59 -0.77 -31.82
N TYR A 88 10.47 -1.26 -32.34
CA TYR A 88 10.33 -1.66 -33.75
C TYR A 88 10.71 -0.51 -34.68
N THR A 89 10.18 0.68 -34.42
CA THR A 89 10.45 1.85 -35.26
C THR A 89 11.90 2.31 -35.15
N ARG A 90 12.47 2.37 -33.94
CA ARG A 90 13.90 2.67 -33.74
C ARG A 90 14.79 1.71 -34.54
N ASP A 91 14.47 0.42 -34.49
CA ASP A 91 15.28 -0.64 -35.10
C ASP A 91 15.16 -0.67 -36.63
N SER A 92 14.17 0.02 -37.21
CA SER A 92 14.09 0.27 -38.66
C SER A 92 15.15 1.28 -39.16
N TYR A 93 15.73 2.09 -38.27
CA TYR A 93 16.80 3.03 -38.62
C TYR A 93 18.17 2.43 -38.34
N LYS A 94 19.16 2.78 -39.18
CA LYS A 94 20.56 2.47 -38.88
C LYS A 94 20.97 3.18 -37.59
N LYS A 95 21.61 2.42 -36.68
CA LYS A 95 22.08 2.92 -35.39
C LYS A 95 22.97 4.16 -35.56
N SER A 96 22.65 5.22 -34.80
CA SER A 96 23.46 6.43 -34.73
C SER A 96 24.80 6.13 -34.03
N THR A 97 25.88 6.68 -34.58
CA THR A 97 27.25 6.55 -34.09
C THR A 97 27.97 7.90 -34.17
N PRO A 98 29.16 8.07 -33.57
CA PRO A 98 29.91 9.32 -33.70
C PRO A 98 30.27 9.67 -35.15
N LEU A 99 30.57 8.68 -35.99
CA LEU A 99 30.94 8.88 -37.40
C LEU A 99 29.73 8.96 -38.35
N HIS A 100 28.61 8.32 -37.98
CA HIS A 100 27.40 8.30 -38.78
C HIS A 100 26.19 8.58 -37.91
N LYS A 101 25.66 9.79 -38.03
CA LYS A 101 24.46 10.24 -37.31
C LYS A 101 23.19 9.79 -38.04
N SER A 102 22.24 9.26 -37.28
CA SER A 102 20.91 8.92 -37.76
C SER A 102 19.89 9.61 -36.86
N GLU A 103 19.36 10.74 -37.33
CA GLU A 103 18.39 11.54 -36.57
C GLU A 103 17.13 10.75 -36.22
N GLY A 104 16.67 9.90 -37.16
CA GLY A 104 15.53 9.01 -36.94
C GLY A 104 15.81 8.01 -35.82
N TRP A 105 17.00 7.41 -35.79
CA TRP A 105 17.40 6.52 -34.71
C TRP A 105 17.51 7.25 -33.37
N ASP A 106 18.15 8.42 -33.34
CA ASP A 106 18.35 9.19 -32.11
C ASP A 106 17.01 9.63 -31.50
N ARG A 107 16.08 10.14 -32.32
CA ARG A 107 14.73 10.52 -31.88
C ARG A 107 13.97 9.34 -31.28
N TRP A 108 13.92 8.20 -31.97
CA TRP A 108 13.21 7.02 -31.47
C TRP A 108 13.92 6.34 -30.31
N ASN A 109 15.24 6.49 -30.18
CA ASN A 109 15.97 6.04 -29.00
C ASN A 109 15.58 6.84 -27.75
N GLU A 110 15.39 8.16 -27.86
CA GLU A 110 14.83 8.96 -26.76
C GLU A 110 13.39 8.56 -26.43
N GLU A 111 12.57 8.26 -27.44
CA GLU A 111 11.22 7.74 -27.23
C GLU A 111 11.23 6.41 -26.45
N VAL A 112 12.09 5.46 -26.83
CA VAL A 112 12.26 4.19 -26.12
C VAL A 112 12.67 4.42 -24.66
N LYS A 113 13.56 5.37 -24.38
CA LYS A 113 13.93 5.73 -23.01
C LYS A 113 12.73 6.26 -22.22
N ARG A 114 11.91 7.12 -22.83
CA ARG A 114 10.68 7.65 -22.23
C ARG A 114 9.69 6.53 -21.92
N CYS A 115 9.38 5.66 -22.89
CA CYS A 115 8.47 4.53 -22.69
C CYS A 115 8.96 3.58 -21.58
N ARG A 116 10.27 3.33 -21.48
CA ARG A 116 10.85 2.51 -20.41
C ARG A 116 10.65 3.14 -19.03
N LYS A 117 10.87 4.44 -18.92
CA LYS A 117 10.66 5.19 -17.67
C LYS A 117 9.20 5.12 -17.23
N GLU A 118 8.28 5.44 -18.14
CA GLU A 118 6.84 5.39 -17.85
C GLU A 118 6.39 3.97 -17.46
N LEU A 119 6.82 2.94 -18.19
CA LEU A 119 6.50 1.55 -17.85
C LEU A 119 7.02 1.16 -16.46
N ALA A 120 8.20 1.63 -16.07
CA ALA A 120 8.77 1.37 -14.75
C ALA A 120 7.98 2.06 -13.62
N GLU A 121 7.54 3.30 -13.85
CA GLU A 121 6.69 4.06 -12.91
C GLU A 121 5.34 3.39 -12.72
N VAL A 122 4.65 3.05 -13.83
CA VAL A 122 3.34 2.38 -13.81
C VAL A 122 3.42 1.02 -13.11
N LYS A 123 4.46 0.21 -13.39
CA LYS A 123 4.67 -1.07 -12.69
C LYS A 123 4.94 -0.89 -11.19
N THR A 124 5.58 0.22 -10.80
CA THR A 124 5.83 0.52 -9.38
C THR A 124 4.53 0.87 -8.66
N LEU A 125 3.67 1.68 -9.30
CA LEU A 125 2.34 1.98 -8.78
C LEU A 125 1.48 0.71 -8.67
N LEU A 126 1.44 -0.14 -9.71
CA LEU A 126 0.73 -1.42 -9.67
C LEU A 126 1.16 -2.28 -8.47
N ARG A 127 2.46 -2.44 -8.26
CA ARG A 127 3.00 -3.19 -7.12
C ARG A 127 2.61 -2.58 -5.77
N SER A 128 2.58 -1.26 -5.68
CA SER A 128 2.14 -0.56 -4.46
C SER A 128 0.69 -0.88 -4.12
N TYR A 129 -0.23 -0.79 -5.10
CA TYR A 129 -1.65 -1.12 -4.89
C TYR A 129 -1.87 -2.61 -4.61
N GLN A 130 -1.14 -3.51 -5.29
CA GLN A 130 -1.19 -4.95 -4.99
C GLN A 130 -0.69 -5.25 -3.56
N SER A 131 0.38 -4.58 -3.12
CA SER A 131 0.87 -4.68 -1.74
C SER A 131 -0.18 -4.19 -0.73
N GLN A 132 -0.82 -3.04 -1.02
CA GLN A 132 -1.90 -2.50 -0.19
C GLN A 132 -3.10 -3.44 -0.11
N TYR A 133 -3.56 -3.99 -1.22
CA TYR A 133 -4.65 -4.97 -1.29
C TYR A 133 -4.38 -6.19 -0.39
N ASN A 134 -3.17 -6.74 -0.49
CA ASN A 134 -2.74 -7.88 0.35
C ASN A 134 -2.54 -7.48 1.82
N SER A 135 -2.14 -6.24 2.08
CA SER A 135 -2.01 -5.68 3.43
C SER A 135 -3.38 -5.54 4.10
N ASN A 136 -4.38 -5.06 3.36
CA ASN A 136 -5.76 -4.90 3.85
C ASN A 136 -6.36 -6.25 4.24
N ILE A 137 -6.20 -7.30 3.42
CA ILE A 137 -6.69 -8.65 3.76
C ILE A 137 -6.09 -9.12 5.09
N ARG A 138 -4.76 -9.01 5.23
CA ARG A 138 -4.07 -9.38 6.48
C ARG A 138 -4.53 -8.55 7.67
N ASN A 139 -4.78 -7.25 7.48
CA ASN A 139 -5.32 -6.38 8.52
C ASN A 139 -6.73 -6.81 8.93
N LYS A 140 -7.62 -7.15 7.98
CA LYS A 140 -8.96 -7.64 8.30
C LYS A 140 -8.92 -8.88 9.18
N ASP A 141 -8.11 -9.87 8.80
CA ASP A 141 -7.98 -11.11 9.57
C ASP A 141 -7.38 -10.87 10.96
N PHE A 142 -6.40 -9.99 11.05
CA PHE A 142 -5.82 -9.57 12.33
C PHE A 142 -6.84 -8.83 13.20
N TYR A 143 -7.61 -7.91 12.65
CA TYR A 143 -8.59 -7.09 13.33
C TYR A 143 -9.79 -7.88 13.85
N LYS A 144 -10.25 -8.89 13.11
CA LYS A 144 -11.22 -9.87 13.62
C LYS A 144 -10.72 -10.54 14.90
N LYS A 145 -9.45 -10.98 14.92
CA LYS A 145 -8.82 -11.55 16.11
C LYS A 145 -8.66 -10.54 17.24
N VAL A 146 -8.42 -9.27 16.94
CA VAL A 146 -8.40 -8.21 17.97
C VAL A 146 -9.76 -8.13 18.67
N LEU A 147 -10.85 -8.08 17.90
CA LEU A 147 -12.21 -8.04 18.45
C LEU A 147 -12.54 -9.26 19.31
N GLU A 148 -12.08 -10.47 18.93
CA GLU A 148 -12.25 -11.69 19.73
C GLU A 148 -11.58 -11.63 21.12
N ASN A 149 -10.61 -10.73 21.33
CA ASN A 149 -9.90 -10.58 22.61
C ASN A 149 -10.45 -9.43 23.47
N ILE A 150 -11.30 -8.58 22.90
CA ILE A 150 -11.99 -7.50 23.61
C ILE A 150 -13.24 -8.09 24.27
N THR A 151 -13.47 -7.74 25.55
CA THR A 151 -14.55 -8.32 26.36
C THR A 151 -15.65 -7.31 26.64
#